data_AF-A0A377IYY1-F1
#
_entry.id   AF-A0A377IYY1-F1
#
_cell.length_a   1.000
_cell.length_b   1.000
_cell.length_c   1.000
_cell.angle_alpha   90.00
_cell.angle_beta   90.00
_cell.angle_gamma   90.00
#
_symmetry.space_group_name_H-M   'P 1'
#
loop_
_entity.id
_entity.type
_entity.pdbx_description
1 polymer ?
#
loop_
_entity_poly.entity_id
_entity_poly.type
_entity_poly.pdbx_seq_one_letter_code
_entity_poly.pdbx_strand_id
1 'polypeptide(L)'
;MVQSFYRHWLSAFAVSCFSVSVLAVNNGTSYVVDGAKKQVNQAGLSQKDIRELANSVEFEVYNLSEEGSSRSIFISGAGVCHGFVSRNGVDLTNTTNYYVTPDNEDEYYGGIVGATIYQKGKSRNVQYVPVYSVSDPKKMKEIREQEAREGKNMHERAQPQLDEAKDTLNRIICIKE
;
A
#
# COMPACT_ATOMS: atom_id res chain seq x y z
N MET A 1 -47.50 -2.60 -57.63
CA MET A 1 -47.20 -3.27 -56.36
C MET A 1 -45.68 -3.37 -56.27
N VAL A 2 -45.09 -2.68 -55.29
CA VAL A 2 -43.70 -2.20 -55.30
C VAL A 2 -42.69 -3.34 -55.08
N GLN A 3 -41.78 -3.54 -56.03
CA GLN A 3 -40.51 -4.24 -55.80
C GLN A 3 -39.54 -3.24 -55.15
N SER A 4 -38.95 -3.58 -53.99
CA SER A 4 -37.92 -2.76 -53.36
C SER A 4 -36.92 -3.60 -52.56
N PHE A 5 -35.70 -3.66 -53.11
CA PHE A 5 -34.40 -3.59 -52.46
C PHE A 5 -34.09 -4.50 -51.25
N TYR A 6 -33.38 -5.60 -51.54
CA TYR A 6 -32.45 -6.23 -50.58
C TYR A 6 -31.14 -5.45 -50.53
N ARG A 7 -30.85 -4.84 -49.38
CA ARG A 7 -29.51 -4.45 -48.91
C ARG A 7 -29.62 -3.98 -47.47
N HIS A 8 -29.08 -4.72 -46.49
CA HIS A 8 -28.11 -4.21 -45.52
C HIS A 8 -27.87 -5.18 -44.33
N TRP A 9 -26.58 -5.52 -44.15
CA TRP A 9 -25.81 -5.66 -42.90
C TRP A 9 -26.11 -6.80 -41.91
N LEU A 10 -25.27 -7.84 -41.99
CA LEU A 10 -24.89 -8.70 -40.87
C LEU A 10 -23.92 -7.92 -39.97
N SER A 11 -24.42 -7.37 -38.87
CA SER A 11 -23.57 -6.88 -37.78
C SER A 11 -23.11 -8.06 -36.93
N ALA A 12 -21.82 -8.38 -37.06
CA ALA A 12 -21.09 -9.27 -36.17
C ALA A 12 -21.01 -8.64 -34.77
N PHE A 13 -21.77 -9.17 -33.81
CA PHE A 13 -21.49 -8.96 -32.39
C PHE A 13 -20.45 -9.98 -31.95
N ALA A 14 -19.18 -9.64 -32.20
CA ALA A 14 -18.08 -10.22 -31.45
C ALA A 14 -18.16 -9.63 -30.04
N VAL A 15 -18.81 -10.35 -29.12
CA VAL A 15 -18.59 -10.13 -27.69
C VAL A 15 -17.17 -10.62 -27.43
N SER A 16 -16.22 -9.70 -27.58
CA SER A 16 -14.89 -9.82 -27.01
C SER A 16 -15.09 -10.00 -25.51
N CYS A 17 -15.00 -11.25 -25.05
CA CYS A 17 -14.68 -11.51 -23.66
C CYS A 17 -13.39 -10.73 -23.38
N PHE A 18 -13.49 -9.64 -22.64
CA PHE A 18 -12.38 -9.13 -21.88
C PHE A 18 -11.91 -10.31 -21.05
N SER A 19 -10.79 -10.92 -21.44
CA SER A 19 -9.97 -11.66 -20.51
C SER A 19 -9.58 -10.66 -19.43
N VAL A 20 -10.32 -10.65 -18.32
CA VAL A 20 -9.79 -10.21 -17.05
C VAL A 20 -8.63 -11.16 -16.81
N SER A 21 -7.45 -10.73 -17.20
CA SER A 21 -6.21 -11.33 -16.75
C SER A 21 -6.31 -11.23 -15.23
N VAL A 22 -6.59 -12.34 -14.55
CA VAL A 22 -6.29 -12.48 -13.13
C VAL A 22 -4.81 -12.13 -13.06
N LEU A 23 -4.50 -10.91 -12.59
CA LEU A 23 -3.13 -10.54 -12.27
C LEU A 23 -2.76 -11.53 -11.20
N ALA A 24 -1.87 -12.47 -11.53
CA ALA A 24 -1.23 -13.29 -10.51
C ALA A 24 -0.76 -12.32 -9.43
N VAL A 25 -1.22 -12.52 -8.19
CA VAL A 25 -0.74 -11.78 -7.03
C VAL A 25 0.76 -12.09 -6.97
N ASN A 26 1.57 -11.18 -7.51
CA ASN A 26 3.00 -11.32 -7.45
C ASN A 26 3.40 -10.88 -6.05
N ASN A 27 3.52 -11.84 -5.14
CA ASN A 27 4.07 -11.61 -3.80
C ASN A 27 5.36 -10.79 -3.94
N GLY A 28 5.39 -9.61 -3.32
CA GLY A 28 6.54 -8.73 -3.50
C GLY A 28 6.36 -7.30 -3.00
N THR A 29 7.50 -6.65 -2.86
CA THR A 29 7.61 -5.26 -2.44
C THR A 29 8.02 -4.40 -3.63
N SER A 30 7.27 -3.34 -3.90
CA SER A 30 7.51 -2.36 -4.96
C SER A 30 7.69 -0.95 -4.37
N TYR A 31 8.62 -0.18 -4.93
CA TYR A 31 8.88 1.20 -4.57
C TYR A 31 8.49 2.13 -5.72
N VAL A 32 7.76 3.21 -5.43
CA VAL A 32 7.27 4.17 -6.42
C VAL A 32 7.65 5.59 -6.03
N VAL A 33 8.28 6.34 -6.94
CA VAL A 33 8.60 7.76 -6.73
C VAL A 33 7.58 8.64 -7.46
N ASP A 34 6.99 9.59 -6.73
CA ASP A 34 6.13 10.65 -7.27
C ASP A 34 5.01 10.10 -8.19
N GLY A 35 4.31 9.07 -7.71
CA GLY A 35 3.12 8.44 -8.32
C GLY A 35 3.28 7.77 -9.69
N ALA A 36 4.33 8.07 -10.46
CA ALA A 36 4.41 7.66 -11.87
C ALA A 36 5.83 7.52 -12.43
N LYS A 37 6.89 7.90 -11.70
CA LYS A 37 8.20 8.06 -12.34
C LYS A 37 9.00 6.77 -12.45
N LYS A 38 8.75 5.78 -11.59
CA LYS A 38 9.48 4.51 -11.58
C LYS A 38 8.88 3.53 -10.58
N GLN A 39 8.58 2.30 -11.01
CA GLN A 39 8.30 1.19 -10.11
C GLN A 39 9.49 0.24 -10.11
N VAL A 40 10.03 -0.08 -8.94
CA VAL A 40 11.14 -1.04 -8.80
C VAL A 40 10.80 -2.05 -7.73
N ASN A 41 10.97 -3.34 -8.02
CA ASN A 41 10.86 -4.40 -7.02
C ASN A 41 12.07 -4.37 -6.08
N GLN A 42 11.89 -4.75 -4.81
CA GLN A 42 12.98 -4.71 -3.82
C GLN A 42 14.26 -5.44 -4.28
N ALA A 43 14.13 -6.61 -4.90
CA ALA A 43 15.26 -7.39 -5.41
C ALA A 43 16.00 -6.72 -6.58
N GLY A 44 15.37 -5.72 -7.23
CA GLY A 44 15.91 -4.95 -8.34
C GLY A 44 16.43 -3.55 -7.97
N LEU A 45 16.44 -3.18 -6.68
CA LEU A 45 16.91 -1.86 -6.25
C LEU A 45 18.42 -1.71 -6.50
N SER A 46 18.78 -0.84 -7.44
CA SER A 46 20.15 -0.42 -7.66
C SER A 46 20.54 0.73 -6.72
N GLN A 47 21.84 0.98 -6.57
CA GLN A 47 22.33 2.13 -5.80
C GLN A 47 21.83 3.49 -6.35
N LYS A 48 21.54 3.55 -7.65
CA LYS A 48 20.92 4.74 -8.23
C LYS A 48 19.49 4.92 -7.73
N ASP A 49 18.73 3.82 -7.64
CA ASP A 49 17.33 3.83 -7.19
C ASP A 49 17.23 4.19 -5.71
N ILE A 50 18.12 3.62 -4.88
CA ILE A 50 18.21 3.97 -3.46
C ILE A 50 18.51 5.46 -3.29
N ARG A 51 19.46 6.02 -4.04
CA ARG A 51 19.76 7.47 -4.00
C ARG A 51 18.60 8.33 -4.48
N GLU A 52 17.85 7.87 -5.48
CA GLU A 52 16.67 8.56 -5.98
C GLU A 52 15.57 8.59 -4.92
N LEU A 53 15.28 7.45 -4.29
CA LEU A 53 14.33 7.32 -3.18
C LEU A 53 14.76 8.14 -1.95
N ALA A 54 16.05 8.14 -1.63
CA ALA A 54 16.57 8.83 -0.45
C ALA A 54 16.42 10.36 -0.54
N ASN A 55 16.54 10.91 -1.75
CA ASN A 55 16.47 12.35 -2.01
C ASN A 55 15.09 12.82 -2.47
N SER A 56 14.14 11.91 -2.73
CA SER A 56 12.79 12.32 -3.14
C SER A 56 12.07 13.01 -1.99
N VAL A 57 11.20 13.96 -2.31
CA VAL A 57 10.32 14.60 -1.33
C VAL A 57 9.16 13.69 -0.94
N GLU A 58 8.83 12.74 -1.81
CA GLU A 58 7.80 11.74 -1.63
C GLU A 58 8.19 10.43 -2.32
N PHE A 59 7.90 9.31 -1.67
CA PHE A 59 7.85 8.01 -2.32
C PHE A 59 6.89 7.07 -1.60
N GLU A 60 6.52 6.01 -2.30
CA GLU A 60 5.59 5.01 -1.82
C GLU A 60 6.22 3.62 -1.83
N VAL A 61 5.78 2.77 -0.91
CA VAL A 61 6.15 1.37 -0.81
C VAL A 61 4.88 0.54 -0.79
N TYR A 62 4.76 -0.38 -1.73
CA TYR A 62 3.68 -1.35 -1.82
C TYR A 62 4.20 -2.72 -1.44
N ASN A 63 3.50 -3.41 -0.55
CA ASN A 63 3.69 -4.83 -0.31
C ASN A 63 2.40 -5.55 -0.71
N LEU A 64 2.53 -6.60 -1.52
CA LEU A 64 1.40 -7.45 -1.91
C LEU A 64 1.73 -8.89 -1.51
N SER A 65 0.75 -9.59 -0.94
CA SER A 65 0.78 -11.02 -0.68
C SER A 65 -0.61 -11.64 -0.86
N GLU A 66 -0.67 -12.97 -0.89
CA GLU A 66 -1.95 -13.71 -0.86
C GLU A 66 -2.75 -13.46 0.44
N GLU A 67 -2.07 -13.08 1.52
CA GLU A 67 -2.65 -12.81 2.84
C GLU A 67 -3.09 -11.35 3.01
N GLY A 68 -2.65 -10.44 2.14
CA GLY A 68 -2.97 -9.04 2.28
C GLY A 68 -2.13 -8.09 1.43
N SER A 69 -2.32 -6.80 1.68
CA SER A 69 -1.59 -5.73 1.01
C SER A 69 -1.27 -4.60 1.97
N SER A 70 -0.19 -3.87 1.70
CA SER A 70 0.07 -2.61 2.38
C SER A 70 0.62 -1.55 1.42
N ARG A 71 0.33 -0.29 1.75
CA ARG A 71 0.84 0.89 1.05
C ARG A 71 1.35 1.89 2.09
N SER A 72 2.64 2.20 2.03
CA SER A 72 3.27 3.25 2.83
C SER A 72 3.61 4.44 1.94
N ILE A 73 3.24 5.64 2.35
CA ILE A 73 3.59 6.89 1.69
C ILE A 73 4.47 7.69 2.66
N PHE A 74 5.65 8.07 2.19
CA PHE A 74 6.65 8.82 2.95
C PHE A 74 6.79 10.21 2.34
N ILE A 75 6.59 11.26 3.13
CA ILE A 75 6.65 12.65 2.66
C ILE A 75 7.58 13.48 3.56
N SER A 76 8.50 14.21 2.95
CA SER A 76 9.27 15.26 3.63
C SER A 76 9.72 16.34 2.66
N GLY A 77 9.36 17.59 2.92
CA GLY A 77 9.71 18.73 2.05
C GLY A 77 11.22 18.99 1.91
N ALA A 78 12.05 18.44 2.79
CA ALA A 78 13.50 18.53 2.72
C ALA A 78 14.16 17.31 2.03
N GLY A 79 13.36 16.37 1.51
CA GLY A 79 13.77 15.04 1.08
C GLY A 79 13.61 14.01 2.20
N VAL A 80 13.11 12.81 1.89
CA VAL A 80 12.71 11.81 2.88
C VAL A 80 13.85 11.44 3.83
N CYS A 81 15.05 11.12 3.33
CA CYS A 81 16.14 10.75 4.24
C CYS A 81 16.69 11.92 5.04
N HIS A 82 16.74 13.12 4.46
CA HIS A 82 17.13 14.31 5.21
C HIS A 82 16.12 14.64 6.32
N GLY A 83 14.82 14.52 6.02
CA GLY A 83 13.75 14.62 7.00
C GLY A 83 13.90 13.62 8.12
N PHE A 84 14.11 12.34 7.77
CA PHE A 84 14.15 11.23 8.72
C PHE A 84 15.29 11.34 9.74
N VAL A 85 16.48 11.74 9.30
CA VAL A 85 17.65 11.88 10.18
C VAL A 85 17.70 13.21 10.93
N SER A 86 16.85 14.17 10.56
CA SER A 86 16.80 15.50 11.16
C SER A 86 15.62 15.67 12.12
N ARG A 87 15.48 16.89 12.65
CA ARG A 87 14.34 17.26 13.49
C ARG A 87 13.04 17.51 12.72
N ASN A 88 13.10 17.52 11.38
CA ASN A 88 11.94 17.79 10.54
C ASN A 88 11.02 16.56 10.49
N GLY A 89 11.59 15.36 10.45
CA GLY A 89 10.84 14.11 10.36
C GLY A 89 10.33 13.82 8.96
N VAL A 90 9.64 12.68 8.86
CA VAL A 90 8.95 12.22 7.66
C VAL A 90 7.52 11.94 8.04
N ASP A 91 6.58 12.52 7.32
CA ASP A 91 5.18 12.18 7.46
C ASP A 91 4.92 10.85 6.75
N LEU A 92 4.34 9.92 7.50
CA LEU A 92 4.01 8.57 7.10
C LEU A 92 2.49 8.44 7.07
N THR A 93 1.98 7.98 5.93
CA THR A 93 0.65 7.36 5.86
C THR A 93 0.82 5.92 5.43
N ASN A 94 0.44 4.97 6.29
CA ASN A 94 0.48 3.55 5.98
C ASN A 94 -0.93 2.97 6.01
N THR A 95 -1.31 2.23 4.98
CA THR A 95 -2.56 1.48 4.90
C THR A 95 -2.23 0.00 4.84
N THR A 96 -2.87 -0.81 5.68
CA THR A 96 -2.75 -2.27 5.66
C THR A 96 -4.12 -2.91 5.46
N ASN A 97 -4.17 -3.92 4.61
CA ASN A 97 -5.32 -4.78 4.38
C ASN A 97 -4.88 -6.23 4.60
N TYR A 98 -5.56 -6.96 5.47
CA TYR A 98 -5.44 -8.39 5.68
C TYR A 98 -6.67 -9.05 5.10
N TYR A 99 -6.48 -9.94 4.14
CA TYR A 99 -7.58 -10.59 3.44
C TYR A 99 -8.21 -11.65 4.33
N VAL A 100 -9.54 -11.61 4.47
CA VAL A 100 -10.31 -12.54 5.30
C VAL A 100 -10.24 -13.96 4.73
N THR A 101 -10.13 -14.05 3.41
CA THR A 101 -9.88 -15.30 2.68
C THR A 101 -8.75 -15.00 1.69
N PRO A 102 -7.74 -15.88 1.56
CA PRO A 102 -6.67 -15.70 0.60
C PRO A 102 -7.19 -15.39 -0.80
N ASP A 103 -6.53 -14.47 -1.49
CA ASP A 103 -6.86 -14.00 -2.85
C ASP A 103 -8.25 -13.32 -3.02
N ASN A 104 -8.98 -13.06 -1.94
CA ASN A 104 -10.21 -12.28 -1.97
C ASN A 104 -9.97 -10.85 -1.44
N GLU A 105 -9.55 -9.96 -2.33
CA GLU A 105 -9.24 -8.56 -1.97
C GLU A 105 -10.48 -7.73 -1.59
N ASP A 106 -11.69 -8.21 -1.88
CA ASP A 106 -12.94 -7.52 -1.53
C ASP A 106 -13.30 -7.68 -0.04
N GLU A 107 -12.85 -8.78 0.58
CA GLU A 107 -13.06 -9.03 2.00
C GLU A 107 -11.77 -8.89 2.80
N TYR A 108 -11.64 -7.79 3.53
CA TYR A 108 -10.43 -7.47 4.29
C TYR A 108 -10.71 -6.71 5.58
N TYR A 109 -9.74 -6.73 6.47
CA TYR A 109 -9.67 -5.85 7.64
C TYR A 109 -8.27 -5.26 7.76
N GLY A 110 -8.10 -4.23 8.56
CA GLY A 110 -6.78 -3.67 8.81
C GLY A 110 -6.89 -2.24 9.30
N GLY A 111 -6.00 -1.36 8.84
CA GLY A 111 -6.00 0.00 9.35
C GLY A 111 -5.16 0.99 8.57
N ILE A 112 -5.40 2.25 8.90
CA ILE A 112 -4.66 3.40 8.39
C ILE A 112 -3.89 4.00 9.56
N VAL A 113 -2.57 4.05 9.44
CA VAL A 113 -1.65 4.71 10.36
C VAL A 113 -1.19 6.02 9.76
N GLY A 114 -1.36 7.11 10.50
CA GLY A 114 -0.77 8.41 10.20
C GLY A 114 0.22 8.79 11.31
N ALA A 115 1.44 9.19 10.98
CA ALA A 115 2.41 9.66 11.97
C ALA A 115 3.53 10.49 11.35
N THR A 116 4.24 11.26 12.17
CA THR A 116 5.56 11.80 11.81
C THR A 116 6.63 10.90 12.44
N ILE A 117 7.48 10.28 11.62
CA ILE A 117 8.54 9.35 12.04
C ILE A 117 9.93 9.98 11.94
N TYR A 118 10.84 9.48 12.78
CA TYR A 118 12.22 9.95 12.88
C TYR A 118 13.16 8.76 13.02
N GLN A 119 14.43 8.92 12.58
CA GLN A 119 15.46 7.91 12.73
C GLN A 119 15.69 7.55 14.20
N LYS A 120 15.71 8.57 15.07
CA LYS A 120 15.90 8.42 16.51
C LYS A 120 14.72 9.03 17.27
N GLY A 121 14.32 8.35 18.34
CA GLY A 121 13.22 8.80 19.19
C GLY A 121 11.86 8.24 18.79
N LYS A 122 10.82 8.77 19.45
CA LYS A 122 9.44 8.34 19.27
C LYS A 122 8.79 9.06 18.08
N SER A 123 7.91 8.35 17.39
CA SER A 123 7.01 8.94 16.40
C SER A 123 6.08 9.95 17.08
N ARG A 124 5.62 10.94 16.32
CA ARG A 124 4.71 12.00 16.77
C ARG A 124 3.44 11.99 15.94
N ASN A 125 2.41 12.68 16.44
CA ASN A 125 1.12 12.83 15.75
C ASN A 125 0.51 11.48 15.32
N VAL A 126 0.77 10.43 16.10
CA VAL A 126 0.36 9.06 15.79
C VAL A 126 -1.16 8.95 15.84
N GLN A 127 -1.73 8.48 14.75
CA GLN A 127 -3.15 8.21 14.57
C GLN A 127 -3.32 6.83 13.97
N TYR A 128 -4.38 6.13 14.39
CA TYR A 128 -4.75 4.82 13.89
C TYR A 128 -6.26 4.77 13.67
N VAL A 129 -6.66 4.35 12.48
CA VAL A 129 -8.07 4.15 12.12
C VAL A 129 -8.25 2.72 11.63
N PRO A 130 -9.02 1.86 12.32
CA PRO A 130 -9.31 0.53 11.83
C PRO A 130 -10.28 0.59 10.63
N VAL A 131 -10.06 -0.28 9.65
CA VAL A 131 -10.85 -0.39 8.42
C VAL A 131 -11.34 -1.83 8.27
N TYR A 132 -12.59 -1.99 7.84
CA TYR A 132 -13.20 -3.30 7.66
C TYR A 132 -14.08 -3.31 6.41
N SER A 133 -13.85 -4.29 5.55
CA SER A 133 -14.74 -4.72 4.48
C SER A 133 -14.99 -6.22 4.70
N VAL A 134 -15.96 -6.56 5.56
CA VAL A 134 -16.23 -7.96 5.90
C VAL A 134 -17.74 -8.19 5.85
N SER A 135 -18.19 -9.07 4.97
CA SER A 135 -19.62 -9.29 4.75
C SER A 135 -20.25 -10.17 5.83
N ASP A 136 -19.50 -11.15 6.35
CA ASP A 136 -19.98 -12.07 7.40
C ASP A 136 -19.97 -11.39 8.78
N PRO A 137 -21.15 -11.17 9.41
CA PRO A 137 -21.23 -10.50 10.71
C PRO A 137 -20.54 -11.26 11.86
N LYS A 138 -20.44 -12.60 11.78
CA LYS A 138 -19.77 -13.40 12.82
C LYS A 138 -18.27 -13.21 12.72
N LYS A 139 -17.69 -13.36 11.53
CA LYS A 139 -16.27 -13.09 11.29
C LYS A 139 -15.90 -11.65 11.65
N MET A 140 -16.75 -10.70 11.27
CA MET A 140 -16.55 -9.29 11.60
C MET A 140 -16.47 -9.05 13.11
N LYS A 141 -17.31 -9.73 13.90
CA LYS A 141 -17.26 -9.67 15.35
C LYS A 141 -15.97 -10.30 15.90
N GLU A 142 -15.58 -11.47 15.39
CA GLU A 142 -14.36 -12.17 15.81
C GLU A 142 -13.10 -11.33 15.56
N ILE A 143 -12.98 -10.74 14.37
CA ILE A 143 -11.86 -9.85 14.00
C ILE A 143 -11.78 -8.65 14.95
N ARG A 144 -12.90 -7.96 15.18
CA ARG A 144 -12.94 -6.80 16.09
C ARG A 144 -12.54 -7.17 17.52
N GLU A 145 -12.98 -8.33 18.00
CA GLU A 145 -12.60 -8.83 19.32
C GLU A 145 -11.11 -9.20 19.38
N GLN A 146 -10.54 -9.74 18.30
CA GLN A 146 -9.11 -10.01 18.21
C GLN A 146 -8.27 -8.73 18.24
N GLU A 147 -8.57 -7.74 17.39
CA GLU A 147 -7.84 -6.48 17.37
C GLU A 147 -7.97 -5.70 18.69
N ALA A 148 -9.11 -5.86 19.39
CA ALA A 148 -9.30 -5.34 20.74
C ALA A 148 -8.37 -5.99 21.78
N ARG A 149 -8.00 -7.26 21.60
CA ARG A 149 -7.04 -7.96 22.46
C ARG A 149 -5.59 -7.58 22.16
N GLU A 150 -5.26 -7.37 20.89
CA GLU A 150 -3.88 -7.15 20.41
C GLU A 150 -3.35 -5.74 20.68
N GLY A 151 -4.22 -4.72 20.78
CA GLY A 151 -3.82 -3.37 21.14
C GLY A 151 -4.83 -2.69 22.05
N LYS A 152 -4.38 -2.31 23.25
CA LYS A 152 -5.22 -1.67 24.29
C LYS A 152 -5.53 -0.21 23.96
N ASN A 153 -4.72 0.42 23.13
CA ASN A 153 -4.93 1.78 22.64
C ASN A 153 -4.45 1.95 21.19
N MET A 154 -4.86 3.05 20.56
CA MET A 154 -4.55 3.36 19.16
C MET A 154 -3.05 3.41 18.85
N HIS A 155 -2.23 3.87 19.80
CA HIS A 155 -0.78 3.95 19.60
C HIS A 155 -0.14 2.56 19.54
N GLU A 156 -0.58 1.63 20.39
CA GLU A 156 -0.11 0.24 20.35
C GLU A 156 -0.48 -0.44 19.03
N ARG A 157 -1.67 -0.16 18.49
CA ARG A 157 -2.12 -0.72 17.21
C ARG A 157 -1.36 -0.17 16.00
N ALA A 158 -0.84 1.05 16.07
CA ALA A 158 -0.02 1.64 15.02
C ALA A 158 1.44 1.16 15.05
N GLN A 159 1.91 0.64 16.20
CA GLN A 159 3.33 0.43 16.45
C GLN A 159 4.00 -0.51 15.43
N PRO A 160 3.41 -1.65 15.04
CA PRO A 160 4.03 -2.54 14.04
C PRO A 160 4.29 -1.84 12.70
N GLN A 161 3.33 -1.06 12.20
CA GLN A 161 3.47 -0.31 10.94
C GLN A 161 4.51 0.80 11.06
N LEU A 162 4.59 1.47 12.21
CA LEU A 162 5.62 2.47 12.48
C LEU A 162 7.02 1.86 12.49
N ASP A 163 7.17 0.69 13.08
CA ASP A 163 8.46 -0.01 13.16
C ASP A 163 8.89 -0.53 11.79
N GLU A 164 7.99 -1.14 11.02
CA GLU A 164 8.26 -1.58 9.64
C GLU A 164 8.69 -0.41 8.74
N ALA A 165 7.97 0.72 8.82
CA ALA A 165 8.30 1.91 8.05
C ALA A 165 9.69 2.47 8.43
N LYS A 166 9.99 2.53 9.73
CA LYS A 166 11.31 2.97 10.22
C LYS A 166 12.42 2.01 9.82
N ASP A 167 12.17 0.70 9.83
CA ASP A 167 13.14 -0.30 9.40
C ASP A 167 13.43 -0.21 7.91
N THR A 168 12.40 0.00 7.08
CA THR A 168 12.54 0.25 5.64
C THR A 168 13.45 1.45 5.39
N LEU A 169 13.19 2.57 6.07
CA LEU A 169 14.05 3.75 5.96
C LEU A 169 15.46 3.51 6.49
N ASN A 170 15.63 2.86 7.64
CA ASN A 170 16.96 2.66 8.25
C ASN A 170 17.84 1.67 7.50
N ARG A 171 17.26 0.61 6.94
CA ARG A 171 18.02 -0.54 6.40
C ARG A 171 18.14 -0.53 4.88
N ILE A 172 17.22 0.11 4.18
CA ILE A 172 17.12 0.00 2.72
C ILE A 172 17.33 1.36 2.06
N ILE A 173 16.62 2.40 2.51
CA ILE A 173 16.56 3.68 1.77
C ILE A 173 17.57 4.71 2.27
N CYS A 174 17.60 4.96 3.59
CA CYS A 174 18.44 5.98 4.22
C CYS A 174 19.71 5.39 4.82
N ILE A 175 20.33 4.45 4.11
CA ILE A 175 21.60 3.85 4.50
C ILE A 175 22.63 4.98 4.54
N LYS A 176 23.31 5.14 5.68
CA LYS A 176 24.49 6.01 5.74
C LYS A 176 25.61 5.31 4.99
N GLU A 177 26.07 5.92 3.90
CA GLU A 177 27.37 5.59 3.28
C GLU A 177 28.51 5.79 4.28
#